data_AF-A0A3S4W174-F1
#
_entry.id   AF-A0A3S4W174-F1
#
_cell.length_a   1.000
_cell.length_b   1.000
_cell.length_c   1.000
_cell.angle_alpha   90.00
_cell.angle_beta   90.00
_cell.angle_gamma   90.00
#
_symmetry.space_group_name_H-M   'P 1'
#
loop_
_entity.id
_entity.type
_entity.pdbx_description
1 polymer ?
#
loop_
_entity_poly.entity_id
_entity_poly.type
_entity_poly.pdbx_seq_one_letter_code
_entity_poly.pdbx_strand_id
1 'polypeptide(L)'
;MKHLGAAIINEGNINRRIRGITFCARSLPNMLEHFRAGSLLVVSADRPDVIVAAALAASNGVEIGGMLLTGGYKIDAQINKLCQHVFESTQLPIFRIEGNTWQTALSLQSFNLEVPVDDKERIENIKSYMSEQFNAEFINSLVAGSTRLRRLSPPAFRFQLTELARAAKKRIVLPEGDEPRTIKAAALCAERGIAECVLLADPASVQRVAEAQGVELGKGITIINPADVRENYVDRLVELRKAKGMTETAAREQLEDTVVLGTMMLEANEVDGLVSGAVHTTANTIRPPMQSLKPHRAVQLSLLSSLCYYRIKY
;
A
#
# COMPACT_ATOMS: atom_id res chain seq x y z
N MET A 1 12.52 -13.82 20.60
CA MET A 1 12.45 -15.30 20.57
C MET A 1 13.38 -15.93 19.53
N LYS A 2 13.20 -15.68 18.22
CA LYS A 2 14.01 -16.32 17.15
C LYS A 2 15.52 -16.09 17.24
N HIS A 3 15.94 -14.87 17.62
CA HIS A 3 17.36 -14.50 17.74
C HIS A 3 18.11 -15.24 18.85
N LEU A 4 17.42 -15.61 19.94
CA LEU A 4 18.04 -16.23 21.12
C LEU A 4 17.81 -17.74 21.19
N GLY A 5 17.11 -18.33 20.22
CA GLY A 5 16.70 -19.75 20.27
C GLY A 5 15.87 -20.08 21.51
N ALA A 6 15.07 -19.13 22.00
CA ALA A 6 14.39 -19.26 23.28
C ALA A 6 13.15 -20.15 23.21
N ALA A 7 13.02 -21.08 24.16
CA ALA A 7 11.84 -21.89 24.38
C ALA A 7 10.83 -21.15 25.26
N ILE A 8 9.54 -21.28 24.95
CA ILE A 8 8.47 -20.64 25.71
C ILE A 8 8.14 -21.50 26.94
N ILE A 9 8.20 -20.90 28.12
CA ILE A 9 7.73 -21.52 29.37
C ILE A 9 6.33 -21.02 29.71
N ASN A 10 6.11 -19.71 29.57
CA ASN A 10 4.80 -19.08 29.62
C ASN A 10 4.70 -18.07 28.48
N GLU A 11 3.69 -18.19 27.62
CA GLU A 11 3.54 -17.32 26.45
C GLU A 11 3.18 -15.89 26.88
N GLY A 12 2.19 -15.75 27.77
CA GLY A 12 1.71 -14.46 28.25
C GLY A 12 1.40 -13.47 27.12
N ASN A 13 1.50 -12.17 27.42
CA ASN A 13 1.41 -11.13 26.41
C ASN A 13 2.79 -10.82 25.83
N ILE A 14 3.18 -11.53 24.77
CA ILE A 14 4.47 -11.38 24.11
C ILE A 14 4.69 -10.00 23.46
N ASN A 15 3.63 -9.23 23.25
CA ASN A 15 3.70 -7.90 22.64
C ASN A 15 4.10 -6.81 23.66
N ARG A 16 4.42 -7.18 24.91
CA ARG A 16 4.90 -6.23 25.91
C ARG A 16 6.20 -5.55 25.47
N ARG A 17 6.20 -4.22 25.53
CA ARG A 17 7.36 -3.42 25.15
C ARG A 17 8.45 -3.54 26.19
N ILE A 18 9.61 -4.05 25.76
CA ILE A 18 10.83 -4.05 26.57
C ILE A 18 11.48 -2.68 26.48
N ARG A 19 11.62 -1.99 27.61
CA ARG A 19 12.25 -0.67 27.76
C ARG A 19 13.69 -0.75 28.27
N GLY A 20 14.04 -1.86 28.91
CA GLY A 20 15.37 -2.08 29.45
C GLY A 20 15.60 -3.55 29.80
N ILE A 21 16.86 -3.94 29.89
CA ILE A 21 17.28 -5.31 30.22
C ILE A 21 18.01 -5.24 31.57
N THR A 22 17.62 -6.12 32.50
CA THR A 22 18.22 -6.19 33.83
C THR A 22 18.76 -7.58 34.08
N PHE A 23 20.08 -7.67 34.29
CA PHE A 23 20.74 -8.92 34.68
C PHE A 23 20.68 -9.10 36.19
N CYS A 24 20.01 -10.17 36.61
CA CYS A 24 19.71 -10.48 38.00
C CYS A 24 20.89 -11.17 38.71
N ALA A 25 22.05 -10.51 38.75
CA ALA A 25 23.28 -11.08 39.34
C ALA A 25 23.47 -10.75 40.83
N ARG A 26 22.75 -9.75 41.36
CA ARG A 26 22.86 -9.29 42.75
C ARG A 26 21.91 -10.09 43.67
N SER A 27 22.06 -9.89 44.98
CA SER A 27 21.08 -10.38 45.97
C SER A 27 19.75 -9.63 45.81
N LEU A 28 18.63 -10.28 46.17
CA LEU A 28 17.29 -9.76 45.93
C LEU A 28 17.07 -8.31 46.44
N PRO A 29 17.47 -7.93 47.68
CA PRO A 29 17.26 -6.56 48.17
C PRO A 29 17.92 -5.48 47.28
N ASN A 30 19.02 -5.84 46.63
CA ASN A 30 19.83 -4.95 45.82
C ASN A 30 19.41 -4.87 44.35
N MET A 31 18.32 -5.54 43.96
CA MET A 31 17.84 -5.57 42.58
C MET A 31 16.35 -5.26 42.43
N LEU A 32 15.60 -5.22 43.53
CA LEU A 32 14.17 -4.86 43.52
C LEU A 32 13.91 -3.49 42.91
N GLU A 33 14.83 -2.53 43.07
CA GLU A 33 14.71 -1.19 42.47
C GLU A 33 14.67 -1.19 40.92
N HIS A 34 15.09 -2.29 40.30
CA HIS A 34 15.12 -2.48 38.86
C HIS A 34 13.90 -3.26 38.33
N PHE A 35 13.00 -3.74 39.19
CA PHE A 35 11.76 -4.40 38.79
C PHE A 35 10.76 -3.31 38.41
N ARG A 36 10.82 -2.87 37.16
CA ARG A 36 10.04 -1.73 36.64
C ARG A 36 9.23 -2.14 35.42
N ALA A 37 8.24 -1.33 35.09
CA ALA A 37 7.43 -1.55 33.90
C ALA A 37 8.30 -1.62 32.64
N GLY A 38 8.12 -2.69 31.86
CA GLY A 38 8.88 -2.96 30.63
C GLY A 38 10.31 -3.47 30.85
N SER A 39 10.73 -3.85 32.06
CA SER A 39 12.03 -4.51 32.26
C SER A 39 12.00 -5.96 31.78
N LEU A 40 12.98 -6.37 30.98
CA LEU A 40 13.30 -7.77 30.72
C LEU A 40 14.27 -8.27 31.79
N LEU A 41 13.80 -9.16 32.66
CA LEU A 41 14.62 -9.73 33.73
C LEU A 41 15.38 -10.96 33.21
N VAL A 42 16.70 -10.87 33.12
CA VAL A 42 17.58 -12.00 32.77
C VAL A 42 18.06 -12.64 34.05
N VAL A 43 17.65 -13.87 34.29
CA VAL A 43 17.88 -14.58 35.56
C VAL A 43 18.29 -16.02 35.29
N SER A 44 19.16 -16.57 36.11
CA SER A 44 19.50 -17.99 36.03
C SER A 44 18.35 -18.83 36.61
N ALA A 45 17.98 -19.92 35.93
CA ALA A 45 16.83 -20.75 36.33
C ALA A 45 16.98 -21.39 37.72
N ASP A 46 18.20 -21.42 38.27
CA ASP A 46 18.54 -21.87 39.64
C ASP A 46 18.39 -20.78 40.72
N ARG A 47 17.86 -19.59 40.39
CA ARG A 47 17.53 -18.50 41.32
C ARG A 47 16.02 -18.42 41.58
N PRO A 48 15.44 -19.35 42.35
CA PRO A 48 14.00 -19.37 42.61
C PRO A 48 13.53 -18.14 43.41
N ASP A 49 14.40 -17.55 44.23
CA ASP A 49 14.15 -16.32 44.98
C ASP A 49 13.76 -15.15 44.05
N VAL A 50 14.47 -15.01 42.93
CA VAL A 50 14.24 -13.95 41.94
C VAL A 50 12.96 -14.23 41.14
N ILE A 51 12.71 -15.48 40.78
CA ILE A 51 11.50 -15.90 40.05
C ILE A 51 10.24 -15.58 40.88
N VAL A 52 10.27 -15.94 42.17
CA VAL A 52 9.16 -15.66 43.10
C VAL A 52 9.00 -14.16 43.32
N ALA A 53 10.10 -13.42 43.49
CA ALA A 53 10.03 -11.97 43.64
C ALA A 53 9.48 -11.26 42.39
N ALA A 54 9.83 -11.73 41.20
CA ALA A 54 9.30 -11.20 39.94
C ALA A 54 7.80 -11.48 39.81
N ALA A 55 7.36 -12.68 40.19
CA ALA A 55 5.93 -13.01 40.28
C ALA A 55 5.21 -12.08 41.26
N LEU A 56 5.73 -11.90 42.47
CA LEU A 56 5.13 -11.01 43.48
C LEU A 56 5.05 -9.56 42.98
N ALA A 57 6.11 -9.04 42.35
CA ALA A 57 6.10 -7.71 41.77
C ALA A 57 5.04 -7.57 40.67
N ALA A 58 4.90 -8.57 39.80
CA ALA A 58 3.84 -8.59 38.79
C ALA A 58 2.43 -8.64 39.41
N SER A 59 2.24 -9.43 40.46
CA SER A 59 0.99 -9.50 41.22
C SER A 59 0.64 -8.17 41.90
N ASN A 60 1.64 -7.37 42.26
CA ASN A 60 1.46 -6.02 42.81
C ASN A 60 1.26 -4.94 41.73
N GLY A 61 1.07 -5.33 40.47
CA GLY A 61 0.76 -4.43 39.36
C GLY A 61 1.97 -3.88 38.60
N VAL A 62 3.19 -4.37 38.86
CA VAL A 62 4.34 -4.00 38.03
C VAL A 62 4.28 -4.75 36.70
N GLU A 63 4.10 -4.03 35.59
CA GLU A 63 4.07 -4.61 34.25
C GLU A 63 5.47 -5.01 33.74
N ILE A 64 6.04 -6.07 34.32
CA ILE A 64 7.31 -6.62 33.87
C ILE A 64 7.20 -7.03 32.39
N GLY A 65 8.17 -6.58 31.58
CA GLY A 65 8.19 -6.79 30.13
C GLY A 65 8.38 -8.26 29.75
N GLY A 66 9.13 -9.00 30.57
CA GLY A 66 9.26 -10.45 30.48
C GLY A 66 10.39 -10.97 31.37
N MET A 67 10.50 -12.28 31.46
CA MET A 67 11.58 -12.96 32.17
C MET A 67 12.30 -13.95 31.24
N LEU A 68 13.62 -13.89 31.23
CA LEU A 68 14.49 -14.73 30.41
C LEU A 68 15.37 -15.58 31.33
N LEU A 69 15.12 -16.89 31.32
CA LEU A 69 15.78 -17.88 32.14
C LEU A 69 17.02 -18.44 31.44
N THR A 70 18.19 -18.25 32.02
CA THR A 70 19.49 -18.71 31.50
C THR A 70 19.92 -20.04 32.14
N GLY A 71 20.87 -20.72 31.50
CA GLY A 71 21.53 -21.92 32.02
C GLY A 71 20.87 -23.24 31.65
N GLY A 72 19.85 -23.25 30.79
CA GLY A 72 19.22 -24.47 30.28
C GLY A 72 18.39 -25.28 31.29
N TYR A 73 18.46 -24.97 32.58
CA TYR A 73 17.68 -25.65 33.60
C TYR A 73 16.18 -25.37 33.45
N LYS A 74 15.36 -26.35 33.85
CA LYS A 74 13.93 -26.15 34.03
C LYS A 74 13.70 -25.45 35.37
N ILE A 75 12.66 -24.61 35.43
CA ILE A 75 12.16 -24.11 36.73
C ILE A 75 11.79 -25.32 37.58
N ASP A 76 12.16 -25.28 38.86
CA ASP A 76 11.72 -26.29 39.82
C ASP A 76 10.18 -26.44 39.83
N ALA A 77 9.69 -27.67 39.93
CA ALA A 77 8.27 -27.96 39.80
C ALA A 77 7.41 -27.31 40.90
N GLN A 78 7.95 -27.19 42.13
CA GLN A 78 7.24 -26.56 43.24
C GLN A 78 7.15 -25.05 43.05
N ILE A 79 8.25 -24.43 42.61
CA ILE A 79 8.30 -22.99 42.29
C ILE A 79 7.36 -22.65 41.13
N ASN A 80 7.38 -23.48 40.08
CA ASN A 80 6.48 -23.28 38.95
C ASN A 80 5.01 -23.34 39.39
N LYS A 81 4.64 -24.34 40.20
CA LYS A 81 3.28 -24.48 40.73
C LYS A 81 2.87 -23.31 41.63
N LEU A 82 3.80 -22.77 42.42
CA LEU A 82 3.56 -21.61 43.28
C LEU A 82 3.24 -20.34 42.47
N CYS A 83 4.01 -20.10 41.40
CA CYS A 83 3.91 -18.87 40.62
C CYS A 83 2.97 -18.96 39.41
N GLN A 84 2.51 -20.15 39.03
CA GLN A 84 1.71 -20.41 37.82
C GLN A 84 0.51 -19.48 37.70
N HIS A 85 -0.30 -19.37 38.76
CA HIS A 85 -1.49 -18.52 38.75
C HIS A 85 -1.16 -17.04 38.47
N VAL A 86 -0.03 -16.57 39.00
CA VAL A 86 0.43 -15.19 38.79
C VAL A 86 0.92 -15.01 37.36
N PHE A 87 1.69 -15.96 36.82
CA PHE A 87 2.20 -15.89 35.45
C PHE A 87 1.06 -15.83 34.42
N GLU A 88 -0.01 -16.60 34.64
CA GLU A 88 -1.19 -16.64 33.79
C GLU A 88 -2.05 -15.38 33.95
N SER A 89 -2.39 -14.99 35.18
CA SER A 89 -3.25 -13.81 35.45
C SER A 89 -2.60 -12.49 35.04
N THR A 90 -1.31 -12.34 35.30
CA THR A 90 -0.54 -11.15 34.91
C THR A 90 -0.06 -11.23 33.47
N GLN A 91 -0.33 -12.31 32.72
CA GLN A 91 0.12 -12.49 31.34
C GLN A 91 1.63 -12.24 31.16
N LEU A 92 2.45 -12.67 32.12
CA LEU A 92 3.90 -12.40 32.13
C LEU A 92 4.63 -13.35 31.18
N PRO A 93 5.29 -12.87 30.10
CA PRO A 93 6.03 -13.74 29.21
C PRO A 93 7.29 -14.29 29.88
N ILE A 94 7.49 -15.61 29.82
CA ILE A 94 8.65 -16.30 30.40
C ILE A 94 9.28 -17.21 29.34
N PHE A 95 10.56 -17.00 29.12
CA PHE A 95 11.34 -17.73 28.12
C PHE A 95 12.54 -18.41 28.76
N ARG A 96 12.95 -19.54 28.21
CA ARG A 96 14.16 -20.27 28.60
C ARG A 96 15.14 -20.31 27.44
N ILE A 97 16.42 -20.14 27.74
CA ILE A 97 17.52 -20.33 26.80
C ILE A 97 18.58 -21.28 27.38
N GLU A 98 19.24 -21.99 26.48
CA GLU A 98 20.29 -22.96 26.86
C GLU A 98 21.63 -22.26 27.20
N GLY A 99 21.83 -21.02 26.74
CA GLY A 99 23.06 -20.24 26.99
C GLY A 99 23.19 -19.73 28.43
N ASN A 100 24.42 -19.42 28.84
CA ASN A 100 24.70 -18.79 30.14
C ASN A 100 24.47 -17.26 30.11
N THR A 101 24.45 -16.62 31.28
CA THR A 101 24.18 -15.18 31.43
C THR A 101 25.12 -14.31 30.59
N TRP A 102 26.40 -14.68 30.49
CA TRP A 102 27.40 -13.93 29.74
C TRP A 102 27.14 -14.01 28.22
N GLN A 103 26.93 -15.21 27.69
CA GLN A 103 26.58 -15.42 26.28
C GLN A 103 25.26 -14.72 25.93
N THR A 104 24.30 -14.75 26.85
CA THR A 104 23.03 -14.06 26.70
C THR A 104 23.22 -12.55 26.62
N ALA A 105 24.11 -11.98 27.44
CA ALA A 105 24.44 -10.56 27.39
C ALA A 105 25.06 -10.17 26.04
N LEU A 106 26.01 -10.96 25.53
CA LEU A 106 26.62 -10.72 24.20
C LEU A 106 25.59 -10.83 23.07
N SER A 107 24.69 -11.82 23.12
CA SER A 107 23.63 -12.01 22.11
C SER A 107 22.54 -10.94 22.17
N LEU A 108 22.26 -10.39 23.36
CA LEU A 108 21.37 -9.26 23.54
C LEU A 108 22.03 -7.93 23.12
N GLN A 109 23.35 -7.80 23.28
CA GLN A 109 24.11 -6.64 22.83
C GLN A 109 24.27 -6.60 21.30
N SER A 110 24.43 -7.77 20.67
CA SER A 110 24.44 -7.91 19.20
C SER A 110 23.04 -7.95 18.58
N PHE A 111 21.99 -7.73 19.39
CA PHE A 111 20.63 -7.65 18.91
C PHE A 111 20.49 -6.42 18.00
N ASN A 112 20.33 -6.68 16.70
CA ASN A 112 20.30 -5.66 15.68
C ASN A 112 19.12 -4.70 15.96
N LEU A 113 19.41 -3.41 16.15
CA LEU A 113 18.43 -2.36 16.41
C LEU A 113 17.65 -1.92 15.17
N GLU A 114 17.92 -2.56 14.03
CA GLU A 114 17.17 -2.40 12.80
C GLU A 114 15.67 -2.51 13.09
N VAL A 115 14.91 -1.60 12.49
CA VAL A 115 13.46 -1.58 12.64
C VAL A 115 12.93 -2.90 12.06
N PRO A 116 12.31 -3.76 12.88
CA PRO A 116 11.70 -4.98 12.38
C PRO A 116 10.68 -4.61 11.29
N VAL A 117 10.65 -5.34 10.18
CA VAL A 117 9.77 -5.03 9.03
C VAL A 117 8.28 -5.09 9.41
N ASP A 118 7.99 -5.71 10.54
CA ASP A 118 6.70 -5.90 11.20
C ASP A 118 6.33 -4.76 12.18
N ASP A 119 7.26 -3.88 12.57
CA ASP A 119 7.02 -2.75 13.46
C ASP A 119 6.54 -1.50 12.69
N LYS A 120 5.30 -1.59 12.18
CA LYS A 120 4.68 -0.53 11.36
C LYS A 120 4.64 0.83 12.04
N GLU A 121 4.44 0.85 13.36
CA GLU A 121 4.33 2.08 14.16
C GLU A 121 5.69 2.79 14.25
N ARG A 122 6.79 2.05 14.44
CA ARG A 122 8.14 2.62 14.42
C ARG A 122 8.53 3.13 13.04
N ILE A 123 8.13 2.42 11.97
CA ILE A 123 8.33 2.86 10.59
C ILE A 123 7.59 4.17 10.32
N GLU A 124 6.34 4.30 10.76
CA GLU A 124 5.56 5.54 10.61
C GLU A 124 6.17 6.71 11.38
N ASN A 125 6.56 6.51 12.63
CA ASN A 125 7.17 7.57 13.45
C ASN A 125 8.50 8.07 12.86
N ILE A 126 9.35 7.15 12.37
CA ILE A 126 10.60 7.51 11.69
C ILE A 126 10.31 8.28 10.38
N LYS A 127 9.31 7.85 9.62
CA LYS A 127 8.90 8.52 8.37
C LYS A 127 8.40 9.94 8.62
N SER A 128 7.58 10.15 9.65
CA SER A 128 7.09 11.47 10.04
C SER A 128 8.22 12.38 10.50
N TYR A 129 9.09 11.91 11.41
CA TYR A 129 10.24 12.68 11.89
C TYR A 129 11.21 13.06 10.77
N MET A 130 11.52 12.14 9.86
CA MET A 130 12.39 12.43 8.71
C MET A 130 11.74 13.43 7.75
N SER A 131 10.43 13.35 7.54
CA SER A 131 9.72 14.32 6.68
C SER A 131 9.75 15.74 7.25
N GLU A 132 9.76 15.88 8.57
CA GLU A 132 9.83 17.18 9.25
C GLU A 132 11.24 17.81 9.22
N GLN A 133 12.30 17.00 9.21
CA GLN A 133 13.67 17.47 9.32
C GLN A 133 14.35 17.73 7.97
N PHE A 134 13.88 17.12 6.88
CA PHE A 134 14.44 17.38 5.55
C PHE A 134 13.83 18.65 4.93
N ASN A 135 14.60 19.74 4.94
CA ASN A 135 14.29 20.94 4.16
C ASN A 135 14.49 20.65 2.66
N ALA A 136 13.50 21.05 1.84
CA ALA A 136 13.57 20.97 0.37
C ALA A 136 14.85 21.63 -0.19
N GLU A 137 15.35 22.69 0.45
CA GLU A 137 16.62 23.35 0.07
C GLU A 137 17.85 22.46 0.26
N PHE A 138 17.91 21.66 1.33
CA PHE A 138 19.01 20.71 1.56
C PHE A 138 19.00 19.57 0.55
N ILE A 139 17.82 19.06 0.20
CA ILE A 139 17.67 18.06 -0.87
C ILE A 139 18.11 18.66 -2.21
N ASN A 140 17.70 19.90 -2.50
CA ASN A 140 18.07 20.58 -3.74
C ASN A 140 19.58 20.87 -3.82
N SER A 141 20.24 21.22 -2.70
CA SER A 141 21.69 21.46 -2.69
C SER A 141 22.51 20.18 -2.90
N LEU A 142 22.05 19.04 -2.38
CA LEU A 142 22.63 17.71 -2.65
C LEU A 142 22.45 17.28 -4.11
N VAL A 143 21.34 17.68 -4.74
CA VAL A 143 21.01 17.32 -6.13
C VAL A 143 21.69 18.25 -7.15
N ALA A 144 21.99 19.49 -6.77
CA ALA A 144 22.59 20.51 -7.65
C ALA A 144 23.96 20.10 -8.24
N GLY A 145 24.72 19.25 -7.56
CA GLY A 145 26.01 18.74 -8.05
C GLY A 145 25.93 17.51 -8.97
N SER A 146 24.75 16.91 -9.16
CA SER A 146 24.59 15.66 -9.92
C SER A 146 24.12 15.95 -11.35
N THR A 147 25.04 15.84 -12.32
CA THR A 147 24.77 15.85 -13.76
C THR A 147 24.18 14.54 -14.29
N ARG A 148 23.84 13.57 -13.42
CA ARG A 148 23.16 12.35 -13.88
C ARG A 148 21.75 12.69 -14.36
N LEU A 149 21.44 12.30 -15.59
CA LEU A 149 20.07 12.13 -16.09
C LEU A 149 19.19 11.60 -14.95
N ARG A 150 18.13 12.33 -14.58
CA ARG A 150 17.18 11.94 -13.54
C ARG A 150 16.64 10.54 -13.87
N ARG A 151 17.28 9.51 -13.34
CA ARG A 151 16.75 8.14 -13.34
C ARG A 151 15.68 8.12 -12.27
N LEU A 152 14.46 8.47 -12.67
CA LEU A 152 13.31 8.35 -11.79
C LEU A 152 13.12 6.87 -11.47
N SER A 153 12.96 6.57 -10.18
CA SER A 153 12.45 5.25 -9.80
C SER A 153 11.03 5.09 -10.36
N PRO A 154 10.56 3.85 -10.63
CA PRO A 154 9.20 3.65 -11.13
C PRO A 154 8.11 4.33 -10.28
N PRO A 155 8.20 4.34 -8.93
CA PRO A 155 7.27 5.12 -8.10
C PRO A 155 7.38 6.63 -8.33
N ALA A 156 8.59 7.20 -8.42
CA ALA A 156 8.79 8.62 -8.65
C ALA A 156 8.29 9.07 -10.04
N PHE A 157 8.49 8.23 -11.06
CA PHE A 157 7.96 8.47 -12.41
C PHE A 157 6.43 8.48 -12.42
N ARG A 158 5.79 7.48 -11.78
CA ARG A 158 4.32 7.42 -11.67
C ARG A 158 3.77 8.61 -10.91
N PHE A 159 4.42 9.01 -9.82
CA PHE A 159 4.04 10.18 -9.04
C PHE A 159 4.10 11.44 -9.91
N GLN A 160 5.23 11.70 -10.57
CA GLN A 160 5.40 12.87 -11.43
C GLN A 160 4.37 12.88 -12.59
N LEU A 161 4.10 11.73 -13.21
CA LEU A 161 3.07 11.63 -14.26
C LEU A 161 1.67 11.94 -13.72
N THR A 162 1.37 11.48 -12.50
CA THR A 162 0.10 11.76 -11.83
C THR A 162 -0.06 13.26 -11.54
N GLU A 163 1.00 13.93 -11.07
CA GLU A 163 0.99 15.37 -10.81
C GLU A 163 0.78 16.18 -12.09
N LEU A 164 1.43 15.78 -13.20
CA LEU A 164 1.21 16.39 -14.51
C LEU A 164 -0.24 16.21 -14.98
N ALA A 165 -0.82 15.03 -14.79
CA ALA A 165 -2.22 14.76 -15.14
C ALA A 165 -3.19 15.62 -14.31
N ARG A 166 -2.98 15.69 -12.98
CA ARG A 166 -3.78 16.56 -12.07
C ARG A 166 -3.73 18.02 -12.49
N ALA A 167 -2.56 18.52 -12.91
CA ALA A 167 -2.42 19.90 -13.37
C ALA A 167 -3.17 20.15 -14.69
N ALA A 168 -3.21 19.15 -15.58
CA ALA A 168 -3.85 19.25 -16.88
C ALA A 168 -5.39 19.14 -16.82
N LYS A 169 -5.95 18.48 -15.79
CA LYS A 169 -7.39 18.28 -15.55
C LYS A 169 -8.17 17.91 -16.81
N LYS A 170 -7.69 16.89 -17.50
CA LYS A 170 -8.24 16.45 -18.79
C LYS A 170 -9.48 15.58 -18.62
N ARG A 171 -10.38 15.67 -19.60
CA ARG A 171 -11.64 14.94 -19.61
C ARG A 171 -11.48 13.65 -20.42
N ILE A 172 -11.63 12.49 -19.79
CA ILE A 172 -11.28 11.19 -20.37
C ILE A 172 -12.52 10.31 -20.47
N VAL A 173 -12.84 9.84 -21.69
CA VAL A 173 -13.93 8.90 -21.94
C VAL A 173 -13.49 7.46 -21.72
N LEU A 174 -14.35 6.70 -21.06
CA LEU A 174 -14.21 5.29 -20.74
C LEU A 174 -15.39 4.54 -21.37
N PRO A 175 -15.21 3.96 -22.58
CA PRO A 175 -16.26 3.27 -23.32
C PRO A 175 -16.85 2.04 -22.63
N GLU A 176 -16.10 1.43 -21.71
CA GLU A 176 -16.47 0.22 -20.96
C GLU A 176 -17.01 0.62 -19.58
N GLY A 177 -18.01 1.51 -19.58
CA GLY A 177 -18.48 2.22 -18.39
C GLY A 177 -19.21 1.36 -17.36
N ASP A 178 -19.64 0.16 -17.74
CA ASP A 178 -20.32 -0.85 -16.91
C ASP A 178 -19.37 -1.94 -16.38
N GLU A 179 -18.08 -1.88 -16.74
CA GLU A 179 -17.10 -2.86 -16.32
C GLU A 179 -16.58 -2.55 -14.90
N PRO A 180 -16.54 -3.53 -13.97
CA PRO A 180 -16.22 -3.28 -12.56
C PRO A 180 -14.84 -2.63 -12.30
N ARG A 181 -13.79 -3.01 -13.05
CA ARG A 181 -12.44 -2.44 -12.91
C ARG A 181 -12.41 -1.01 -13.44
N THR A 182 -13.10 -0.73 -14.55
CA THR A 182 -13.24 0.61 -15.13
C THR A 182 -13.95 1.56 -14.17
N ILE A 183 -15.06 1.13 -13.57
CA ILE A 183 -15.80 1.94 -12.58
C ILE A 183 -14.93 2.26 -11.37
N LYS A 184 -14.23 1.26 -10.82
CA LYS A 184 -13.33 1.45 -9.68
C LYS A 184 -12.16 2.38 -10.01
N ALA A 185 -11.60 2.26 -11.21
CA ALA A 185 -10.52 3.14 -11.67
C ALA A 185 -11.01 4.57 -11.86
N ALA A 186 -12.20 4.77 -12.45
CA ALA A 186 -12.81 6.08 -12.64
C ALA A 186 -13.05 6.79 -11.30
N ALA A 187 -13.58 6.08 -10.31
CA ALA A 187 -13.79 6.62 -8.97
C ALA A 187 -12.48 7.04 -8.30
N LEU A 188 -11.44 6.19 -8.35
CA LEU A 188 -10.12 6.54 -7.81
C LEU A 188 -9.48 7.72 -8.55
N CYS A 189 -9.67 7.81 -9.87
CA CYS A 189 -9.17 8.93 -10.68
C CYS A 189 -9.85 10.25 -10.30
N ALA A 190 -11.17 10.23 -10.13
CA ALA A 190 -11.96 11.39 -9.74
C ALA A 190 -11.67 11.83 -8.28
N GLU A 191 -11.65 10.89 -7.33
CA GLU A 191 -11.31 11.14 -5.92
C GLU A 191 -9.92 11.79 -5.78
N ARG A 192 -8.97 11.32 -6.60
CA ARG A 192 -7.62 11.85 -6.65
C ARG A 192 -7.49 13.05 -7.60
N GLY A 193 -8.56 13.57 -8.19
CA GLY A 193 -8.50 14.73 -9.09
C GLY A 193 -7.50 14.59 -10.25
N ILE A 194 -7.28 13.37 -10.74
CA ILE A 194 -6.31 13.07 -11.82
C ILE A 194 -6.88 13.50 -13.18
N ALA A 195 -8.16 13.23 -13.40
CA ALA A 195 -8.89 13.50 -14.63
C ALA A 195 -10.39 13.55 -14.33
N GLU A 196 -11.16 14.19 -15.21
CA GLU A 196 -12.62 14.09 -15.21
C GLU A 196 -13.02 12.87 -16.05
N CYS A 197 -13.66 11.88 -15.44
CA CYS A 197 -13.98 10.62 -16.12
C CYS A 197 -15.41 10.66 -16.69
N VAL A 198 -15.56 10.25 -17.95
CA VAL A 198 -16.85 10.08 -18.61
C VAL A 198 -17.09 8.60 -18.88
N LEU A 199 -18.05 8.00 -18.18
CA LEU A 199 -18.44 6.60 -18.35
C LEU A 199 -19.53 6.50 -19.42
N LEU A 200 -19.30 5.69 -20.46
CA LEU A 200 -20.32 5.37 -21.46
C LEU A 200 -20.98 4.04 -21.12
N ALA A 201 -22.17 4.11 -20.52
CA ALA A 201 -22.98 2.96 -20.18
C ALA A 201 -24.38 3.41 -19.72
N ASP A 202 -25.31 2.46 -19.65
CA ASP A 202 -26.61 2.67 -19.02
C ASP A 202 -26.43 3.07 -17.54
N PRO A 203 -26.93 4.24 -17.09
CA PRO A 203 -26.77 4.73 -15.72
C PRO A 203 -27.25 3.74 -14.65
N ALA A 204 -28.33 2.99 -14.91
CA ALA A 204 -28.83 2.00 -13.96
C ALA A 204 -27.86 0.82 -13.81
N SER A 205 -27.18 0.44 -14.89
CA SER A 205 -26.16 -0.62 -14.86
C SER A 205 -24.89 -0.16 -14.16
N VAL A 206 -24.42 1.07 -14.40
CA VAL A 206 -23.27 1.65 -13.69
C VAL A 206 -23.52 1.72 -12.20
N GLN A 207 -24.70 2.19 -11.79
CA GLN A 207 -25.07 2.32 -10.37
C GLN A 207 -25.09 0.96 -9.66
N ARG A 208 -25.70 -0.06 -10.28
CA ARG A 208 -25.72 -1.43 -9.74
C ARG A 208 -24.31 -2.00 -9.55
N VAL A 209 -23.42 -1.80 -10.52
CA VAL A 209 -22.04 -2.30 -10.44
C VAL A 209 -21.24 -1.51 -9.40
N ALA A 210 -21.42 -0.19 -9.31
CA ALA A 210 -20.79 0.64 -8.29
C ALA A 210 -21.18 0.20 -6.86
N GLU A 211 -22.47 -0.04 -6.62
CA GLU A 211 -22.99 -0.56 -5.34
C GLU A 211 -22.42 -1.94 -5.02
N ALA A 212 -22.41 -2.85 -6.00
CA ALA A 212 -21.84 -4.20 -5.83
C ALA A 212 -20.33 -4.17 -5.53
N GLN A 213 -19.61 -3.14 -5.98
CA GLN A 213 -18.18 -2.96 -5.73
C GLN A 213 -17.89 -2.11 -4.47
N GLY A 214 -18.92 -1.56 -3.81
CA GLY A 214 -18.76 -0.65 -2.68
C GLY A 214 -18.05 0.66 -3.06
N VAL A 215 -18.31 1.18 -4.26
CA VAL A 215 -17.67 2.39 -4.81
C VAL A 215 -18.69 3.51 -4.86
N GLU A 216 -18.37 4.66 -4.27
CA GLU A 216 -19.18 5.88 -4.41
C GLU A 216 -18.74 6.67 -5.65
N LEU A 217 -19.70 6.97 -6.52
CA LEU A 217 -19.47 7.79 -7.72
C LEU A 217 -19.56 9.27 -7.32
N GLY A 218 -18.41 9.86 -6.98
CA GLY A 218 -18.29 11.23 -6.51
C GLY A 218 -18.22 12.30 -7.61
N LYS A 219 -17.92 13.54 -7.18
CA LYS A 219 -17.69 14.68 -8.09
C LYS A 219 -16.51 14.37 -9.03
N GLY A 220 -16.67 14.66 -10.32
CA GLY A 220 -15.65 14.40 -11.35
C GLY A 220 -15.91 13.16 -12.22
N ILE A 221 -17.03 12.46 -11.99
CA ILE A 221 -17.52 11.39 -12.86
C ILE A 221 -18.81 11.86 -13.54
N THR A 222 -18.87 11.73 -14.87
CA THR A 222 -20.09 11.93 -15.66
C THR A 222 -20.49 10.60 -16.27
N ILE A 223 -21.76 10.22 -16.16
CA ILE A 223 -22.29 9.02 -16.81
C ILE A 223 -23.12 9.48 -18.00
N ILE A 224 -22.83 8.95 -19.18
CA ILE A 224 -23.57 9.24 -20.41
C ILE A 224 -24.12 7.92 -20.93
N ASN A 225 -25.44 7.89 -21.11
CA ASN A 225 -26.11 6.78 -21.74
C ASN A 225 -25.86 6.82 -23.26
N PRO A 226 -25.22 5.79 -23.86
CA PRO A 226 -24.93 5.76 -25.30
C PRO A 226 -26.18 5.93 -26.17
N ALA A 227 -27.33 5.40 -25.73
CA ALA A 227 -28.57 5.44 -26.49
C ALA A 227 -29.10 6.88 -26.70
N ASP A 228 -28.81 7.78 -25.77
CA ASP A 228 -29.32 9.15 -25.78
C ASP A 228 -28.47 10.09 -26.65
N VAL A 229 -27.20 9.77 -26.84
CA VAL A 229 -26.24 10.64 -27.53
C VAL A 229 -25.85 10.16 -28.92
N ARG A 230 -26.05 8.88 -29.26
CA ARG A 230 -25.57 8.29 -30.52
C ARG A 230 -26.07 9.02 -31.78
N GLU A 231 -27.32 9.47 -31.80
CA GLU A 231 -27.91 10.11 -32.98
C GLU A 231 -27.19 11.43 -33.33
N ASN A 232 -26.62 12.13 -32.34
CA ASN A 232 -25.88 13.37 -32.56
C ASN A 232 -24.61 13.18 -33.41
N TYR A 233 -24.11 11.95 -33.52
CA TYR A 233 -22.86 11.62 -34.20
C TYR A 233 -23.04 10.94 -35.57
N VAL A 234 -24.28 10.59 -35.95
CA VAL A 234 -24.59 9.85 -37.18
C VAL A 234 -24.16 10.65 -38.41
N ASP A 235 -24.65 11.89 -38.54
CA ASP A 235 -24.37 12.76 -39.69
C ASP A 235 -22.87 13.01 -39.85
N ARG A 236 -22.17 13.23 -38.73
CA ARG A 236 -20.73 13.48 -38.72
C ARG A 236 -19.94 12.25 -39.15
N LEU A 237 -20.31 11.06 -38.68
CA LEU A 237 -19.64 9.81 -39.07
C LEU A 237 -19.84 9.51 -40.57
N VAL A 238 -21.04 9.79 -41.11
CA VAL A 238 -21.32 9.66 -42.55
C VAL A 238 -20.46 10.63 -43.34
N GLU A 239 -20.34 11.89 -42.92
CA GLU A 239 -19.51 12.90 -43.57
C GLU A 239 -18.03 12.47 -43.61
N LEU A 240 -17.46 12.07 -42.47
CA LEU A 240 -16.07 11.65 -42.35
C LEU A 240 -15.74 10.43 -43.24
N ARG A 241 -16.73 9.56 -43.47
CA ARG A 241 -16.55 8.30 -44.21
C ARG A 241 -17.27 8.27 -45.56
N LYS A 242 -17.71 9.43 -46.06
CA LYS A 242 -18.41 9.56 -47.35
C LYS A 242 -17.61 8.97 -48.51
N ALA A 243 -16.28 9.16 -48.50
CA ALA A 243 -15.38 8.60 -49.50
C ALA A 243 -15.33 7.05 -49.53
N LYS A 244 -15.84 6.38 -48.49
CA LYS A 244 -15.92 4.92 -48.38
C LYS A 244 -17.37 4.39 -48.50
N GLY A 245 -18.31 5.23 -48.94
CA GLY A 245 -19.71 4.82 -49.16
C GLY A 245 -20.52 4.58 -47.89
N MET A 246 -20.19 5.28 -46.78
CA MET A 246 -20.95 5.17 -45.53
C MET A 246 -22.40 5.65 -45.71
N THR A 247 -23.36 4.83 -45.28
CA THR A 247 -24.79 5.19 -45.21
C THR A 247 -25.17 5.52 -43.77
N GLU A 248 -26.26 6.26 -43.56
CA GLU A 248 -26.76 6.55 -42.21
C GLU A 248 -27.12 5.28 -41.43
N THR A 249 -27.65 4.26 -42.10
CA THR A 249 -27.99 2.97 -41.47
C THR A 249 -26.75 2.27 -40.93
N ALA A 250 -25.69 2.19 -41.73
CA ALA A 250 -24.42 1.60 -41.32
C ALA A 250 -23.71 2.45 -40.25
N ALA A 251 -23.88 3.77 -40.28
CA ALA A 251 -23.35 4.67 -39.25
C ALA A 251 -24.03 4.44 -37.90
N ARG A 252 -25.36 4.29 -37.86
CA ARG A 252 -26.10 3.95 -36.63
C ARG A 252 -25.64 2.62 -36.04
N GLU A 253 -25.47 1.59 -36.87
CA GLU A 253 -24.97 0.28 -36.44
C GLU A 253 -23.54 0.38 -35.86
N GLN A 254 -22.65 1.15 -36.48
CA GLN A 254 -21.30 1.35 -35.94
C GLN A 254 -21.26 2.15 -34.64
N LEU A 255 -22.20 3.08 -34.44
CA LEU A 255 -22.31 3.89 -33.23
C LEU A 255 -22.91 3.12 -32.04
N GLU A 256 -23.39 1.89 -32.25
CA GLU A 256 -23.74 1.00 -31.13
C GLU A 256 -22.50 0.53 -30.37
N ASP A 257 -21.33 0.51 -31.03
CA ASP A 257 -20.05 0.27 -30.36
C ASP A 257 -19.63 1.52 -29.57
N THR A 258 -19.56 1.36 -28.25
CA THR A 258 -19.19 2.45 -27.31
C THR A 258 -17.81 3.02 -27.58
N VAL A 259 -16.88 2.24 -28.15
CA VAL A 259 -15.53 2.71 -28.52
C VAL A 259 -15.60 3.63 -29.75
N VAL A 260 -16.46 3.30 -30.72
CA VAL A 260 -16.70 4.15 -31.89
C VAL A 260 -17.35 5.46 -31.45
N LEU A 261 -18.38 5.38 -30.60
CA LEU A 261 -19.04 6.54 -30.02
C LEU A 261 -18.04 7.43 -29.26
N GLY A 262 -17.25 6.86 -28.36
CA GLY A 262 -16.21 7.60 -27.62
C GLY A 262 -15.15 8.23 -28.53
N THR A 263 -14.85 7.61 -29.67
CA THR A 263 -13.96 8.19 -30.68
C THR A 263 -14.59 9.41 -31.36
N MET A 264 -15.90 9.36 -31.62
CA MET A 264 -16.62 10.51 -32.19
C MET A 264 -16.71 11.68 -31.19
N MET A 265 -16.88 11.39 -29.90
CA MET A 265 -16.79 12.42 -28.84
C MET A 265 -15.41 13.09 -28.82
N LEU A 266 -14.35 12.31 -29.03
CA LEU A 266 -12.98 12.81 -29.10
C LEU A 266 -12.75 13.67 -30.35
N GLU A 267 -13.32 13.29 -31.50
CA GLU A 267 -13.26 14.10 -32.74
C GLU A 267 -14.01 15.43 -32.59
N ALA A 268 -15.15 15.40 -31.90
CA ALA A 268 -15.97 16.57 -31.58
C ALA A 268 -15.33 17.48 -30.51
N ASN A 269 -14.18 17.11 -29.93
CA ASN A 269 -13.52 17.80 -28.82
C ASN A 269 -14.37 17.91 -27.54
N GLU A 270 -15.32 17.00 -27.33
CA GLU A 270 -16.10 16.94 -26.08
C GLU A 270 -15.32 16.31 -24.93
N VAL A 271 -14.32 15.50 -25.29
CA VAL A 271 -13.38 14.82 -24.39
C VAL A 271 -11.95 14.98 -24.95
N ASP A 272 -10.96 14.95 -24.06
CA ASP A 272 -9.54 15.12 -24.39
C ASP A 272 -8.81 13.79 -24.64
N GLY A 273 -9.42 12.65 -24.29
CA GLY A 273 -8.82 11.34 -24.49
C GLY A 273 -9.79 10.18 -24.26
N LEU A 274 -9.40 9.01 -24.75
CA LEU A 274 -10.15 7.75 -24.66
C LEU A 274 -9.27 6.65 -24.06
N VAL A 275 -9.80 5.89 -23.10
CA VAL A 275 -9.15 4.69 -22.55
C VAL A 275 -10.12 3.52 -22.60
N SER A 276 -9.75 2.46 -23.31
CA SER A 276 -10.51 1.21 -23.47
C SER A 276 -9.57 0.00 -23.45
N GLY A 277 -10.12 -1.22 -23.42
CA GLY A 277 -9.35 -2.46 -23.52
C GLY A 277 -9.50 -3.42 -22.34
N ALA A 278 -10.42 -3.16 -21.40
CA ALA A 278 -10.76 -4.10 -20.34
C ALA A 278 -11.69 -5.22 -20.85
N VAL A 279 -12.52 -4.92 -21.86
CA VAL A 279 -13.44 -5.85 -22.54
C VAL A 279 -13.10 -5.96 -24.03
N HIS A 280 -12.85 -4.83 -24.68
CA HIS A 280 -12.53 -4.76 -26.10
C HIS A 280 -11.10 -5.21 -26.39
N THR A 281 -10.90 -5.81 -27.56
CA THR A 281 -9.55 -6.14 -28.01
C THR A 281 -8.77 -4.88 -28.39
N THR A 282 -7.44 -4.94 -28.33
CA THR A 282 -6.56 -3.84 -28.79
C THR A 282 -6.87 -3.43 -30.23
N ALA A 283 -7.20 -4.39 -31.10
CA ALA A 283 -7.60 -4.12 -32.48
C ALA A 283 -8.90 -3.30 -32.58
N ASN A 284 -9.90 -3.63 -31.75
CA ASN A 284 -11.17 -2.91 -31.69
C ASN A 284 -11.01 -1.50 -31.07
N THR A 285 -10.02 -1.32 -30.19
CA THR A 285 -9.74 -0.01 -29.57
C THR A 285 -9.04 0.95 -30.52
N ILE A 286 -8.10 0.47 -31.34
CA ILE A 286 -7.27 1.32 -32.22
C ILE A 286 -7.96 1.61 -33.56
N ARG A 287 -8.79 0.69 -34.06
CA ARG A 287 -9.40 0.80 -35.38
C ARG A 287 -10.29 2.05 -35.54
N PRO A 288 -11.21 2.39 -34.62
CA PRO A 288 -12.07 3.56 -34.80
C PRO A 288 -11.29 4.89 -34.80
N PRO A 289 -10.33 5.15 -33.87
CA PRO A 289 -9.46 6.31 -33.94
C PRO A 289 -8.73 6.44 -35.28
N MET A 290 -8.19 5.35 -35.83
CA MET A 290 -7.53 5.39 -37.14
C MET A 290 -8.46 5.72 -38.31
N GLN A 291 -9.75 5.44 -38.17
CA GLN A 291 -10.75 5.66 -39.21
C GLN A 291 -11.34 7.07 -39.16
N SER A 292 -11.45 7.65 -37.96
CA SER A 292 -12.14 8.94 -37.73
C SER A 292 -11.18 10.08 -37.38
N LEU A 293 -10.06 9.80 -36.71
CA LEU A 293 -9.06 10.80 -36.31
C LEU A 293 -7.88 10.79 -37.26
N LYS A 294 -7.44 11.99 -37.69
CA LYS A 294 -6.23 12.14 -38.48
C LYS A 294 -5.01 12.22 -37.57
N PRO A 295 -3.89 11.55 -37.90
CA PRO A 295 -2.65 11.71 -37.16
C PRO A 295 -2.18 13.15 -37.19
N HIS A 296 -1.45 13.55 -36.15
CA HIS A 296 -0.91 14.91 -36.04
C HIS A 296 -0.08 15.26 -37.28
N ARG A 297 -0.24 16.48 -37.82
CA ARG A 297 0.39 16.96 -39.08
C ARG A 297 1.91 16.84 -39.13
N ALA A 298 2.57 16.68 -37.99
CA ALA A 298 4.03 16.53 -37.86
C ALA A 298 4.52 15.09 -38.08
N VAL A 299 3.61 14.11 -38.02
CA VAL A 299 3.93 12.71 -38.24
C VAL A 299 3.60 12.37 -39.69
N GLN A 300 4.64 12.26 -40.52
CA GLN A 300 4.51 11.95 -41.96
C GLN A 300 4.08 10.49 -42.24
N LEU A 301 4.10 9.62 -41.23
CA LEU A 301 3.79 8.19 -41.33
C LEU A 301 2.45 7.88 -40.65
N SER A 302 1.57 7.15 -41.32
CA SER A 302 0.31 6.63 -40.78
C SER A 302 0.52 5.37 -39.90
N LEU A 303 1.58 5.36 -39.09
CA LEU A 303 1.96 4.22 -38.23
C LEU A 303 1.74 4.56 -36.76
N LEU A 304 1.10 3.65 -36.02
CA LEU A 304 1.10 3.69 -34.55
C LEU A 304 2.33 2.93 -34.02
N SER A 305 2.98 3.51 -33.03
CA SER A 305 4.05 2.86 -32.26
C SER A 305 3.62 2.72 -30.79
N SER A 306 3.95 1.58 -30.17
CA SER A 306 3.73 1.36 -28.75
C SER A 306 5.03 1.58 -27.97
N LEU A 307 5.01 2.40 -26.93
CA LEU A 307 6.14 2.61 -26.04
C LEU A 307 5.91 1.88 -24.71
N CYS A 308 6.89 1.10 -24.25
CA CYS A 308 6.87 0.45 -22.94
C CYS A 308 7.95 1.03 -22.03
N TYR A 309 7.57 1.44 -20.81
CA TYR A 309 8.53 1.92 -19.80
C TYR A 309 9.06 0.75 -18.98
N TYR A 310 10.37 0.50 -19.05
CA TYR A 310 11.03 -0.59 -18.31
C TYR A 310 11.83 -0.07 -17.12
N ARG A 311 11.78 -0.80 -16.00
CA ARG A 311 12.70 -0.61 -14.89
C ARG A 311 14.05 -1.21 -15.26
N ILE A 312 15.06 -0.37 -15.43
CA ILE A 312 16.45 -0.84 -15.56
C ILE A 312 16.93 -1.20 -14.15
N LYS A 313 17.10 -2.50 -13.86
CA LYS A 313 17.80 -2.96 -12.66
C LYS A 313 19.30 -2.77 -12.92
N TYR A 314 19.94 -1.91 -12.12
CA TYR A 314 21.39 -1.87 -11.98
C TYR A 314 21.76 -2.66 -10.73
#